data_AF-A0A7V9C549-F1
#
_entry.id   AF-A0A7V9C549-F1
#
_cell.length_a   1.000
_cell.length_b   1.000
_cell.length_c   1.000
_cell.angle_alpha   90.00
_cell.angle_beta   90.00
_cell.angle_gamma   90.00
#
_symmetry.space_group_name_H-M   'P 1'
#
loop_
_entity.id
_entity.type
_entity.pdbx_description
1 polymer ?
#
loop_
_entity_poly.entity_id
_entity_poly.type
_entity_poly.pdbx_seq_one_letter_code
_entity_poly.pdbx_strand_id
1 'polypeptide(L)' 'ALGSDYPFPLGESEPGNLIESMPFDEATKAMLLHETALRWLNLGNNLFD' A
#
# COMPACT_ATOMS: atom_id res chain seq x y z
N ALA A 1 -2.80 3.68 -3.44
CA ALA A 1 -2.98 2.23 -3.50
C ALA A 1 -1.70 1.61 -4.02
N LEU A 2 -1.10 0.71 -3.23
CA LEU A 2 0.06 -0.09 -3.59
C LEU A 2 -0.36 -1.28 -4.45
N GLY A 3 0.44 -1.60 -5.46
CA GLY A 3 0.33 -2.84 -6.23
C GLY A 3 1.73 -3.27 -6.66
N SER A 4 2.24 -4.35 -6.06
CA SER A 4 3.63 -4.78 -6.25
C SER A 4 3.85 -5.60 -7.51
N ASP A 5 2.79 -6.12 -8.14
CA ASP A 5 2.88 -7.08 -9.25
C ASP A 5 3.66 -8.37 -8.90
N TYR A 6 3.75 -8.72 -7.60
CA TYR A 6 4.39 -9.96 -7.13
C TYR A 6 3.58 -11.20 -7.56
N PRO A 7 4.22 -12.30 -8.01
CA PRO A 7 5.66 -12.57 -8.02
C PRO A 7 6.35 -12.28 -9.37
N PHE A 8 5.79 -11.43 -10.24
CA PHE A 8 6.40 -11.16 -11.52
C PHE A 8 7.72 -10.36 -11.36
N PRO A 9 8.77 -10.70 -12.13
CA PRO A 9 10.10 -10.11 -11.96
C PRO A 9 10.18 -8.62 -12.34
N LEU A 10 9.16 -8.10 -13.01
CA LEU A 10 9.04 -6.67 -13.35
C LEU A 10 8.38 -5.86 -12.24
N GLY A 11 7.81 -6.53 -11.24
CA GLY A 11 7.20 -5.92 -10.07
C GLY A 11 8.21 -5.51 -9.01
N GLU A 12 7.69 -4.99 -7.91
CA GLU A 12 8.48 -4.66 -6.73
C GLU A 12 8.85 -5.94 -5.96
N SER A 13 10.14 -6.13 -5.69
CA SER A 13 10.63 -7.31 -4.94
C SER A 13 10.21 -7.29 -3.48
N GLU A 14 10.10 -6.10 -2.88
CA GLU A 14 9.63 -5.87 -1.50
C GLU A 14 8.44 -4.90 -1.55
N PRO A 15 7.19 -5.39 -1.53
CA PRO A 15 6.00 -4.56 -1.67
C PRO A 15 5.96 -3.39 -0.68
N GLY A 16 5.85 -2.17 -1.17
CA GLY A 16 5.70 -0.95 -0.36
C GLY A 16 6.98 -0.17 -0.10
N ASN A 17 8.16 -0.76 -0.37
CA ASN A 17 9.46 -0.14 -0.08
C ASN A 17 9.62 1.23 -0.79
N LEU A 18 9.16 1.34 -2.05
CA LEU A 18 9.16 2.61 -2.76
C LEU A 18 8.37 3.70 -2.01
N ILE A 19 7.15 3.38 -1.54
CA ILE A 19 6.29 4.35 -0.85
C ILE A 19 6.91 4.75 0.49
N GLU A 20 7.48 3.79 1.23
CA GLU A 20 8.13 4.05 2.51
C GLU A 20 9.35 4.97 2.37
N SER A 21 10.10 4.84 1.28
CA SER A 21 11.30 5.64 0.98
C SER A 21 11.01 7.09 0.61
N MET A 22 9.77 7.44 0.27
CA MET A 22 9.40 8.79 -0.14
C MET A 22 9.31 9.77 1.05
N PRO A 23 9.66 11.06 0.86
CA PRO A 23 9.58 12.09 1.89
C PRO A 23 8.14 12.60 2.08
N PHE A 24 7.18 11.68 2.23
CA PHE A 24 5.80 11.97 2.54
C PHE A 24 5.53 11.87 4.05
N ASP A 25 4.46 12.53 4.49
CA ASP A 25 3.97 12.35 5.85
C ASP A 25 3.31 10.97 6.02
N GLU A 26 3.18 10.54 7.28
CA GLU A 26 2.64 9.22 7.62
C GLU A 26 1.19 9.04 7.14
N ALA A 27 0.40 10.11 7.14
CA ALA A 27 -0.97 10.08 6.64
C ALA A 27 -1.02 9.79 5.13
N THR A 28 -0.15 10.41 4.34
CA THR A 28 -0.06 10.13 2.89
C THR A 28 0.45 8.71 2.64
N LYS A 29 1.45 8.25 3.41
CA LYS A 29 1.95 6.87 3.30
C LYS A 29 0.85 5.85 3.60
N ALA A 30 0.11 6.01 4.68
CA ALA A 30 -1.02 5.13 5.04
C ALA A 30 -2.10 5.07 3.93
N MET A 31 -2.46 6.23 3.39
CA MET A 31 -3.37 6.34 2.25
C MET A 31 -2.90 5.54 1.04
N LEU A 32 -1.61 5.64 0.70
CA LEU A 32 -1.03 4.96 -0.44
C LEU A 32 -0.89 3.45 -0.21
N LEU A 33 -0.49 3.03 0.99
CA LEU A 33 -0.24 1.64 1.36
C LEU A 33 -1.52 0.82 1.49
N HIS A 34 -2.53 1.32 2.23
CA HIS A 34 -3.70 0.49 2.57
C HIS A 34 -5.06 1.21 2.52
N GLU A 35 -5.19 2.47 2.96
CA GLU A 35 -6.53 3.06 3.16
C GLU A 35 -7.31 3.23 1.85
N THR A 36 -6.61 3.58 0.77
CA THR A 36 -7.25 3.69 -0.55
C THR A 36 -7.75 2.36 -1.08
N ALA A 37 -7.04 1.26 -0.81
CA ALA A 37 -7.45 -0.09 -1.20
C ALA A 37 -8.65 -0.56 -0.36
N LEU A 38 -8.60 -0.35 0.95
CA LEU A 38 -9.72 -0.67 1.85
C LEU A 38 -11.00 0.08 1.48
N ARG A 39 -10.90 1.39 1.21
CA ARG A 39 -12.03 2.21 0.74
C ARG A 39 -12.58 1.73 -0.60
N TRP A 40 -11.70 1.35 -1.53
CA TRP A 40 -12.13 0.82 -2.84
C TRP A 40 -12.87 -0.52 -2.68
N LEU A 41 -12.37 -1.40 -1.81
CA LEU A 41 -12.96 -2.70 -1.52
C LEU A 41 -14.18 -2.63 -0.58
N ASN A 42 -14.52 -1.44 -0.07
CA ASN A 42 -15.53 -1.24 0.99
C ASN A 42 -15.27 -2.13 2.22
N LEU A 43 -14.00 -2.20 2.64
CA LEU A 43 -13.54 -2.96 3.80
C LEU A 43 -13.20 -2.01 4.96
N GLY A 44 -13.47 -2.46 6.18
CA GLY A 44 -13.11 -1.73 7.40
C GLY A 44 -11.62 -1.88 7.75
N ASN A 45 -11.06 -0.88 8.43
CA ASN A 45 -9.68 -0.95 8.94
C ASN A 45 -9.47 -2.08 9.96
N ASN A 46 -10.53 -2.53 10.62
CA ASN A 46 -10.52 -3.61 11.60
C ASN A 46 -10.49 -5.02 10.98
N LEU A 47 -10.41 -5.13 9.65
CA LEU A 47 -10.38 -6.42 8.96
C LEU A 47 -9.13 -7.24 9.30
N PHE A 48 -8.05 -6.56 9.65
CA PHE A 48 -6.73 -7.14 9.88
C PHE A 48 -6.23 -6.96 11.32
N ASP A 49 -7.13 -6.63 12.24
CA ASP A 49 -6.87 -6.57 13.69
C ASP A 49 -6.64 -7.98 14.29
#